data_AF-A0A2I0X6V6-F1
#
_entry.id   AF-A0A2I0X6V6-F1
#
_cell.length_a   1.000
_cell.length_b   1.000
_cell.length_c   1.000
_cell.angle_alpha   90.00
_cell.angle_beta   90.00
_cell.angle_gamma   90.00
#
_symmetry.space_group_name_H-M   'P 1'
#
loop_
_entity.id
_entity.type
_entity.pdbx_description
1 polymer ?
#
loop_
_entity_poly.entity_id
_entity_poly.type
_entity_poly.pdbx_seq_one_letter_code
_entity_poly.pdbx_strand_id
1 'polypeptide(L)'
;MAATSPLSWSFSCSSQLKMGGTLHGDCAFPTGNGIGLTILAQKKAKKTRKIILKEDVTELGKKGELLEVKAGFYRNFLFPLGKAQIVTPLLVKEMKIEEERIEAEKRRVKEEAEQLALVFQTVGAFKVKRKGGKGKQIFGSVTAQDLVDIIKAQLSRDVDKRIISLPEIRETGEYIAELKLHPEVTAQLRLNVYAN
;
A
#
# COMPACT_ATOMS: atom_id res chain seq x y z
N MET A 1 29.10 24.17 -29.11
CA MET A 1 30.22 24.55 -28.21
C MET A 1 30.31 26.06 -28.26
N ALA A 2 29.81 26.75 -27.22
CA ALA A 2 30.60 27.36 -26.13
C ALA A 2 30.80 28.86 -26.43
N ALA A 3 30.72 29.82 -25.52
CA ALA A 3 30.53 29.84 -24.08
C ALA A 3 30.03 31.25 -23.70
N THR A 4 29.23 31.37 -22.65
CA THR A 4 28.81 32.65 -22.07
C THR A 4 29.69 32.96 -20.86
N SER A 5 30.27 34.16 -20.87
CA SER A 5 31.35 34.65 -19.99
C SER A 5 30.95 34.84 -18.52
N PRO A 6 31.90 34.70 -17.57
CA PRO A 6 31.71 35.11 -16.17
C PRO A 6 32.18 36.55 -15.95
N LEU A 7 31.38 37.35 -15.24
CA LEU A 7 31.77 38.66 -14.72
C LEU A 7 32.46 38.50 -13.36
N SER A 8 33.78 38.57 -13.34
CA SER A 8 34.57 38.76 -12.12
C SER A 8 35.03 40.21 -12.03
N TRP A 9 34.58 40.95 -11.02
CA TRP A 9 35.14 42.27 -10.72
C TRP A 9 36.35 42.12 -9.80
N SER A 10 37.53 42.37 -10.37
CA SER A 10 38.77 42.62 -9.65
C SER A 10 38.87 44.12 -9.33
N PHE A 11 38.82 44.48 -8.05
CA PHE A 11 39.19 45.83 -7.61
C PHE A 11 40.69 45.88 -7.34
N SER A 12 41.40 46.66 -8.16
CA SER A 12 42.81 46.96 -8.01
C SER A 12 43.00 47.95 -6.85
N CYS A 13 43.77 47.52 -5.85
CA CYS A 13 44.24 48.36 -4.76
C CYS A 13 45.58 48.97 -5.19
N SER A 14 45.59 50.26 -5.53
CA SER A 14 46.83 51.03 -5.76
C SER A 14 47.05 51.98 -4.61
N SER A 15 48.12 51.73 -3.86
CA SER A 15 48.64 52.61 -2.82
C SER A 15 49.37 53.81 -3.43
N GLN A 16 49.09 55.03 -2.97
CA GLN A 16 50.12 56.05 -2.84
C GLN A 16 49.79 57.03 -1.71
N LEU A 17 50.85 57.50 -1.08
CA LEU A 17 50.99 57.94 0.31
C LEU A 17 50.97 59.48 0.43
N LYS A 18 50.45 59.96 1.57
CA LYS A 18 50.73 61.23 2.29
C LYS A 18 50.46 62.57 1.58
N MET A 19 49.59 63.38 2.19
CA MET A 19 49.97 64.57 2.98
C MET A 19 48.70 65.26 3.54
N GLY A 20 48.70 65.55 4.84
CA GLY A 20 48.01 66.69 5.47
C GLY A 20 46.49 66.81 5.38
N GLY A 21 45.80 66.56 6.51
CA GLY A 21 44.45 67.06 6.74
C GLY A 21 43.62 66.14 7.63
N THR A 22 43.63 66.38 8.93
CA THR A 22 42.63 65.80 9.84
C THR A 22 41.29 66.45 9.55
N LEU A 23 40.47 65.84 8.70
CA LEU A 23 39.05 66.14 8.61
C LEU A 23 38.29 64.94 9.18
N HIS A 24 37.90 65.04 10.45
CA HIS A 24 36.77 64.28 10.95
C HIS A 24 35.53 64.77 10.21
N GLY A 25 35.18 64.07 9.14
CA GLY A 25 33.86 64.18 8.52
C GLY A 25 32.88 63.38 9.35
N ASP A 26 32.30 64.00 10.37
CA ASP A 26 31.13 63.48 11.05
C ASP A 26 30.01 63.28 10.02
N CYS A 27 29.70 62.03 9.71
CA CYS A 27 28.49 61.67 8.97
C CYS A 27 27.28 61.97 9.87
N ALA A 28 26.82 63.22 9.87
CA ALA A 28 25.56 63.60 10.46
C ALA A 28 24.41 62.96 9.67
N PHE A 29 23.81 61.91 10.23
CA PHE A 29 22.53 61.41 9.75
C PHE A 29 21.47 62.52 9.92
N PRO A 30 20.65 62.80 8.90
CA PRO A 30 19.58 63.78 9.03
C PRO A 30 18.56 63.30 10.08
N THR A 31 18.57 63.94 11.24
CA THR A 31 17.52 63.89 12.26
C THR A 31 16.30 64.66 11.75
N GLY A 32 15.56 64.05 10.83
CA GLY A 32 14.29 64.56 10.32
C GLY A 32 13.16 63.61 10.69
N ASN A 33 12.23 64.10 11.53
CA ASN A 33 10.93 63.52 11.91
C ASN A 33 10.73 62.03 11.64
N GLY A 34 10.97 61.23 12.67
CA GLY A 34 10.54 59.84 12.72
C GLY A 34 9.03 59.76 12.56
N ILE A 35 8.56 59.41 11.37
CA ILE A 35 7.27 58.75 11.22
C ILE A 35 7.45 57.42 11.95
N GLY A 36 6.99 57.38 13.20
CA GLY A 36 6.97 56.17 14.00
C GLY A 36 6.20 55.10 13.22
N LEU A 37 6.92 54.19 12.60
CA LEU A 37 6.32 53.03 11.97
C LEU A 37 5.89 52.15 13.14
N THR A 38 4.64 52.32 13.59
CA THR A 38 4.06 51.50 14.65
C THR A 38 4.05 50.06 14.17
N ILE A 39 5.06 49.29 14.55
CA ILE A 39 5.10 47.86 14.28
C ILE A 39 4.04 47.22 15.18
N LEU A 40 2.82 47.10 14.65
CA LEU A 40 1.79 46.29 15.29
C LEU A 40 2.28 44.83 15.24
N ALA A 41 2.62 44.27 16.40
CA ALA A 41 2.99 42.88 16.53
C ALA A 41 1.81 42.01 16.11
N GLN A 42 1.87 41.49 14.88
CA GLN A 42 0.85 40.56 14.39
C GLN A 42 1.06 39.18 15.03
N LYS A 43 -0.02 38.59 15.55
CA LYS A 43 -0.03 37.22 16.09
C LYS A 43 0.40 36.23 15.01
N LYS A 44 1.48 35.47 15.26
CA LYS A 44 2.03 34.52 14.28
C LYS A 44 1.05 33.37 14.02
N ALA A 45 0.66 33.18 12.76
CA ALA A 45 -0.12 32.03 12.33
C ALA A 45 0.78 30.80 12.07
N LYS A 46 0.31 29.62 12.49
CA LYS A 46 1.00 28.34 12.28
C LYS A 46 0.75 27.85 10.86
N LYS A 47 1.81 27.66 10.07
CA LYS A 47 1.71 27.15 8.69
C LYS A 47 1.64 25.63 8.68
N THR A 48 0.62 25.08 8.03
CA THR A 48 0.39 23.64 7.84
C THR A 48 0.42 23.27 6.36
N ARG A 49 0.59 21.98 6.05
CA ARG A 49 0.63 21.40 4.70
C ARG A 49 -0.09 20.05 4.70
N LYS A 50 -0.90 19.81 3.67
CA LYS A 50 -1.51 18.51 3.39
C LYS A 50 -0.50 17.64 2.65
N ILE A 51 -0.22 16.48 3.22
CA ILE A 51 0.76 15.54 2.72
C ILE A 51 0.16 14.14 2.64
N ILE A 52 0.76 13.32 1.80
CA ILE A 52 0.55 11.88 1.78
C ILE A 52 1.83 11.18 2.19
N LEU A 53 1.72 10.18 3.06
CA LEU A 53 2.84 9.36 3.47
C LEU A 53 3.16 8.28 2.42
N LYS A 54 4.43 8.15 2.06
CA LYS A 54 4.94 7.09 1.19
C LYS A 54 5.43 5.87 1.96
N GLU A 55 5.77 6.07 3.23
CA GLU A 55 6.29 5.05 4.13
C GLU A 55 5.53 5.11 5.45
N ASP A 56 5.52 4.00 6.18
CA ASP A 56 4.98 3.95 7.54
C ASP A 56 5.88 4.77 8.47
N VAL A 57 5.26 5.67 9.25
CA VAL A 57 5.96 6.51 10.23
C VAL A 57 5.26 6.34 11.57
N THR A 58 6.01 5.85 12.57
CA THR A 58 5.48 5.46 13.90
C THR A 58 4.65 6.55 14.58
N GLU A 59 4.98 7.82 14.38
CA GLU A 59 4.29 8.96 15.01
C GLU A 59 3.10 9.51 14.19
N LEU A 60 3.03 9.21 12.89
CA LEU A 60 2.02 9.80 12.01
C LEU A 60 0.96 8.80 11.57
N GLY A 61 1.36 7.61 11.12
CA GLY A 61 0.43 6.66 10.52
C GLY A 61 1.05 5.75 9.47
N LYS A 62 0.17 5.12 8.69
CA LYS A 62 0.56 4.15 7.67
C LYS A 62 0.81 4.81 6.32
N LYS A 63 1.51 4.09 5.43
CA LYS A 63 1.69 4.45 4.02
C LYS A 63 0.34 4.68 3.35
N GLY A 64 0.26 5.76 2.56
CA GLY A 64 -0.92 6.15 1.81
C GLY A 64 -1.86 7.11 2.55
N GLU A 65 -1.59 7.42 3.82
CA GLU A 65 -2.49 8.23 4.63
C GLU A 65 -2.38 9.73 4.29
N LEU A 66 -3.54 10.40 4.15
CA LEU A 66 -3.64 11.84 3.95
C LEU A 66 -3.67 12.57 5.30
N LEU A 67 -2.63 13.36 5.58
CA LEU A 67 -2.49 14.05 6.86
C LEU A 67 -2.13 15.52 6.67
N GLU A 68 -2.53 16.35 7.63
CA GLU A 68 -2.12 17.75 7.69
C GLU A 68 -1.01 17.93 8.74
N VAL A 69 0.19 18.27 8.28
CA VAL A 69 1.37 18.44 9.14
C VAL A 69 1.85 19.89 9.17
N LYS A 70 2.70 20.22 10.15
CA LYS A 70 3.40 21.52 10.18
C LYS A 70 4.31 21.65 8.96
N ALA A 71 4.31 22.82 8.32
CA ALA A 71 5.12 23.05 7.11
C ALA A 71 6.62 22.81 7.33
N GLY A 72 7.14 23.16 8.53
CA GLY A 72 8.54 22.91 8.89
C GLY A 72 8.87 21.43 9.07
N PHE A 73 7.93 20.64 9.58
CA PHE A 73 8.11 19.19 9.76
C PHE A 73 8.20 18.49 8.41
N TYR A 74 7.34 18.86 7.46
CA TYR A 74 7.44 18.37 6.08
C TYR A 74 8.79 18.74 5.44
N ARG A 75 9.18 20.02 5.49
CA ARG A 75 10.39 20.50 4.81
C ARG A 75 11.69 19.92 5.37
N ASN A 76 11.78 19.79 6.70
CA ASN A 76 13.04 19.44 7.37
C ASN A 76 13.20 17.93 7.55
N PHE A 77 12.09 17.18 7.73
CA PHE A 77 12.14 15.76 8.07
C PHE A 77 11.57 14.88 6.95
N LEU A 78 10.30 15.10 6.57
CA LEU A 78 9.63 14.15 5.66
C LEU A 78 10.08 14.27 4.20
N PHE A 79 10.35 15.50 3.73
CA PHE A 79 10.76 15.75 2.35
C PHE A 79 12.19 15.26 2.07
N PRO A 80 13.21 15.57 2.89
CA PRO A 80 14.57 15.10 2.63
C PRO A 80 14.70 13.57 2.75
N LEU A 81 13.92 12.95 3.64
CA LEU A 81 13.89 11.50 3.80
C LEU A 81 12.99 10.80 2.77
N GLY A 82 12.30 11.53 1.89
CA GLY A 82 11.40 10.94 0.88
C GLY A 82 10.13 10.28 1.44
N LYS A 83 9.85 10.43 2.74
CA LYS A 83 8.76 9.76 3.46
C LYS A 83 7.37 10.30 3.13
N ALA A 84 7.28 11.51 2.56
CA ALA A 84 6.00 12.12 2.22
C ALA A 84 6.04 12.95 0.94
N GLN A 85 4.88 13.07 0.30
CA GLN A 85 4.65 13.90 -0.88
C GLN A 85 3.54 14.92 -0.62
N ILE A 86 3.59 16.07 -1.29
CA ILE A 86 2.52 17.07 -1.20
C ILE A 86 1.28 16.53 -1.90
N VAL A 87 0.13 16.69 -1.24
CA VAL A 87 -1.16 16.34 -1.83
C VAL A 87 -1.49 17.35 -2.92
N THR A 88 -1.52 16.90 -4.16
CA THR A 88 -2.06 17.67 -5.29
C THR A 88 -3.43 17.11 -5.67
N PRO A 89 -4.34 17.92 -6.23
CA PRO A 89 -5.66 17.43 -6.65
C PRO A 89 -5.57 16.35 -7.74
N LEU A 90 -4.49 16.34 -8.53
CA LEU A 90 -4.22 15.29 -9.51
C LEU A 90 -3.85 13.97 -8.82
N LEU A 91 -2.92 14.02 -7.86
CA LEU A 91 -2.49 12.84 -7.11
C LEU A 91 -3.66 12.17 -6.37
N VAL A 92 -4.56 12.96 -5.78
CA VAL A 92 -5.78 12.42 -5.13
C VAL A 92 -6.67 11.67 -6.12
N LYS A 93 -6.80 12.16 -7.37
CA LYS A 93 -7.59 11.48 -8.39
C LYS A 93 -6.94 10.19 -8.85
N GLU A 94 -5.62 10.21 -9.07
CA GLU A 94 -4.84 9.02 -9.45
C GLU A 94 -4.98 7.91 -8.40
N MET A 95 -4.84 8.25 -7.12
CA MET A 95 -5.03 7.30 -6.04
C MET A 95 -6.43 6.70 -6.01
N LYS A 96 -7.47 7.51 -6.17
CA LYS A 96 -8.85 7.00 -6.20
C LYS A 96 -9.06 6.01 -7.35
N ILE A 97 -8.50 6.30 -8.52
CA ILE A 97 -8.56 5.41 -9.66
C ILE A 97 -7.82 4.10 -9.38
N GLU A 98 -6.65 4.16 -8.73
CA GLU A 98 -5.91 2.96 -8.32
C GLU A 98 -6.67 2.14 -7.27
N GLU A 99 -7.24 2.79 -6.26
CA GLU A 99 -8.08 2.16 -5.24
C GLU A 99 -9.31 1.48 -5.87
N GLU A 100 -10.03 2.19 -6.74
CA GLU A 100 -11.19 1.66 -7.47
C GLU A 100 -10.80 0.45 -8.34
N ARG A 101 -9.63 0.48 -9.00
CA ARG A 101 -9.12 -0.66 -9.77
C ARG A 101 -8.83 -1.87 -8.88
N ILE A 102 -8.13 -1.67 -7.77
CA ILE A 102 -7.81 -2.73 -6.82
C ILE A 102 -9.09 -3.31 -6.22
N GLU A 103 -10.07 -2.48 -5.89
CA GLU A 103 -11.37 -2.92 -5.41
C GLU A 103 -12.15 -3.69 -6.47
N ALA A 104 -12.16 -3.22 -7.72
CA ALA A 104 -12.82 -3.90 -8.82
C ALA A 104 -12.19 -5.27 -9.08
N GLU A 105 -10.86 -5.38 -9.06
CA GLU A 105 -10.16 -6.67 -9.17
C GLU A 105 -10.51 -7.60 -8.00
N LYS A 106 -10.51 -7.11 -6.76
CA LYS A 106 -10.93 -7.90 -5.60
C LYS A 106 -12.38 -8.39 -5.73
N ARG A 107 -13.29 -7.54 -6.20
CA ARG A 107 -14.70 -7.92 -6.42
C ARG A 107 -14.82 -8.99 -7.51
N ARG A 108 -14.12 -8.83 -8.63
CA ARG A 108 -14.09 -9.83 -9.71
C ARG A 108 -13.59 -11.19 -9.22
N VAL A 109 -12.48 -11.22 -8.48
CA VAL A 109 -11.93 -12.48 -7.94
C VAL A 109 -12.89 -13.12 -6.94
N LYS A 110 -13.61 -12.33 -6.13
CA LYS A 110 -14.66 -12.83 -5.25
C LYS A 110 -15.84 -13.42 -6.03
N GLU A 111 -16.35 -12.70 -7.02
CA GLU A 111 -17.45 -13.14 -7.87
C GLU A 111 -17.11 -14.45 -8.61
N GLU A 112 -15.89 -14.55 -9.17
CA GLU A 112 -15.39 -15.78 -9.78
C GLU A 112 -15.33 -16.94 -8.77
N ALA A 113 -14.85 -16.69 -7.55
CA ALA A 113 -14.80 -17.70 -6.49
C ALA A 113 -16.21 -18.14 -6.04
N GLU A 114 -17.17 -17.22 -5.97
CA GLU A 114 -18.58 -17.53 -5.65
C GLU A 114 -19.23 -18.37 -6.74
N GLN A 115 -19.00 -18.03 -8.01
CA GLN A 115 -19.48 -18.84 -9.14
C GLN A 115 -18.90 -20.25 -9.09
N LEU A 116 -17.60 -20.39 -8.80
CA LEU A 116 -16.98 -21.69 -8.62
C LEU A 116 -17.59 -22.46 -7.45
N ALA A 117 -17.84 -21.81 -6.32
CA ALA A 117 -18.50 -22.43 -5.17
C ALA A 117 -19.89 -22.97 -5.52
N LEU A 118 -20.69 -22.22 -6.29
CA LEU A 118 -22.01 -22.66 -6.77
C LEU A 118 -21.90 -23.85 -7.72
N VAL A 119 -20.91 -23.87 -8.62
CA VAL A 119 -20.66 -25.02 -9.50
C VAL A 119 -20.36 -26.26 -8.66
N PHE A 120 -19.47 -26.15 -7.68
CA PHE A 120 -19.13 -27.27 -6.80
C PHE A 120 -20.30 -27.81 -5.98
N GLN A 121 -21.20 -26.92 -5.52
CA GLN A 121 -22.43 -27.34 -4.83
C GLN A 121 -23.42 -28.04 -5.77
N THR A 122 -23.48 -27.61 -7.03
CA THR A 122 -24.44 -28.14 -8.02
C THR A 122 -24.02 -29.49 -8.59
N VAL A 123 -22.71 -29.74 -8.73
CA VAL A 123 -22.15 -30.97 -9.34
C VAL A 123 -22.47 -32.24 -8.53
N GLY A 124 -22.93 -32.13 -7.29
CA GLY A 124 -23.44 -33.25 -6.50
C GLY A 124 -22.34 -34.09 -5.85
N ALA A 125 -22.68 -35.31 -5.42
CA ALA A 125 -21.80 -36.14 -4.60
C ALA A 125 -20.66 -36.78 -5.42
N PHE A 126 -19.42 -36.43 -5.08
CA PHE A 126 -18.21 -37.02 -5.68
C PHE A 126 -18.02 -38.45 -5.18
N LYS A 127 -17.81 -39.39 -6.10
CA LYS A 127 -17.67 -40.82 -5.77
C LYS A 127 -16.19 -41.17 -5.56
N VAL A 128 -15.81 -41.44 -4.33
CA VAL A 128 -14.45 -41.87 -3.97
C VAL A 128 -14.44 -43.39 -3.88
N LYS A 129 -13.63 -44.06 -4.70
CA LYS A 129 -13.47 -45.53 -4.66
C LYS A 129 -12.22 -45.90 -3.88
N ARG A 130 -12.36 -46.70 -2.82
CA ARG A 130 -11.24 -47.26 -2.04
C ARG A 130 -11.46 -48.75 -1.77
N LYS A 131 -10.39 -49.48 -1.47
CA LYS A 131 -10.48 -50.91 -1.13
C LYS A 131 -11.18 -51.08 0.22
N GLY A 132 -12.23 -51.88 0.26
CA GLY A 132 -12.97 -52.17 1.49
C GLY A 132 -12.18 -53.08 2.44
N GLY A 133 -12.22 -52.76 3.73
CA GLY A 133 -11.73 -53.59 4.84
C GLY A 133 -12.80 -54.49 5.42
N LYS A 134 -12.58 -54.97 6.66
CA LYS A 134 -13.61 -55.75 7.38
C LYS A 134 -14.76 -54.81 7.79
N GLY A 135 -15.96 -55.06 7.29
CA GLY A 135 -17.16 -54.29 7.62
C GLY A 135 -17.23 -52.94 6.88
N LYS A 136 -17.45 -51.84 7.61
CA LYS A 136 -17.59 -50.46 7.06
C LYS A 136 -16.27 -49.68 6.98
N GLN A 137 -15.15 -50.28 7.36
CA GLN A 137 -13.84 -49.63 7.34
C GLN A 137 -13.19 -49.74 5.96
N ILE A 138 -12.47 -48.70 5.52
CA ILE A 138 -11.68 -48.71 4.30
C ILE A 138 -10.18 -48.91 4.61
N PHE A 139 -9.45 -49.49 3.67
CA PHE A 139 -8.00 -49.57 3.77
C PHE A 139 -7.36 -48.23 3.39
N GLY A 140 -6.72 -47.59 4.38
CA GLY A 140 -6.11 -46.27 4.26
C GLY A 140 -7.08 -45.12 4.57
N SER A 141 -6.57 -43.89 4.54
CA SER A 141 -7.37 -42.67 4.67
C SER A 141 -7.61 -42.03 3.30
N VAL A 142 -8.75 -41.36 3.15
CA VAL A 142 -8.98 -40.49 1.99
C VAL A 142 -8.17 -39.21 2.19
N THR A 143 -7.32 -38.87 1.22
CA THR A 143 -6.45 -37.70 1.28
C THR A 143 -6.95 -36.57 0.38
N ALA A 144 -6.46 -35.36 0.61
CA ALA A 144 -6.74 -34.21 -0.26
C ALA A 144 -6.32 -34.47 -1.73
N GLN A 145 -5.27 -35.27 -1.94
CA GLN A 145 -4.80 -35.58 -3.29
C GLN A 145 -5.83 -36.43 -4.07
N ASP A 146 -6.46 -37.39 -3.41
CA ASP A 146 -7.52 -38.20 -4.04
C ASP A 146 -8.69 -37.33 -4.49
N LEU A 147 -9.06 -36.31 -3.72
CA LEU A 147 -10.12 -35.39 -4.11
C LEU A 147 -9.73 -34.51 -5.29
N VAL A 148 -8.50 -34.02 -5.32
CA VAL A 148 -7.99 -33.25 -6.46
C VAL A 148 -8.09 -34.09 -7.73
N ASP A 149 -7.66 -35.35 -7.68
CA ASP A 149 -7.69 -36.24 -8.84
C ASP A 149 -9.12 -36.55 -9.31
N ILE A 150 -10.07 -36.73 -8.37
CA ILE A 150 -11.48 -36.95 -8.68
C ILE A 150 -12.13 -35.70 -9.27
N ILE A 151 -11.84 -34.51 -8.71
CA ILE A 151 -12.34 -33.23 -9.24
C ILE A 151 -11.81 -33.00 -10.66
N LYS A 152 -10.54 -33.30 -10.91
CA LYS A 152 -9.96 -33.25 -12.27
C LYS A 152 -10.65 -34.22 -13.21
N ALA A 153 -10.91 -35.45 -12.78
CA ALA A 153 -11.55 -36.45 -13.62
C ALA A 153 -13.02 -36.11 -13.96
N GLN A 154 -13.78 -35.54 -13.03
CA GLN A 154 -15.21 -35.28 -13.22
C GLN A 154 -15.51 -33.90 -13.79
N LEU A 155 -14.75 -32.89 -13.37
CA LEU A 155 -15.02 -31.49 -13.71
C LEU A 155 -13.97 -30.88 -14.64
N SER A 156 -12.90 -31.63 -14.97
CA SER A 156 -11.76 -31.13 -15.77
C SER A 156 -11.18 -29.82 -15.25
N ARG A 157 -11.23 -29.62 -13.93
CA ARG A 157 -10.73 -28.42 -13.25
C ARG A 157 -9.59 -28.77 -12.31
N ASP A 158 -8.54 -27.96 -12.37
CA ASP A 158 -7.39 -28.06 -11.49
C ASP A 158 -7.64 -27.29 -10.18
N VAL A 159 -7.62 -28.01 -9.06
CA VAL A 159 -7.72 -27.44 -7.71
C VAL A 159 -6.46 -27.79 -6.92
N ASP A 160 -5.93 -26.83 -6.17
CA ASP A 160 -4.76 -27.06 -5.32
C ASP A 160 -5.11 -27.78 -4.02
N LYS A 161 -4.26 -28.72 -3.62
CA LYS A 161 -4.39 -29.49 -2.36
C LYS A 161 -4.40 -28.63 -1.09
N ARG A 162 -3.82 -27.42 -1.14
CA ARG A 162 -3.73 -26.49 0.01
C ARG A 162 -5.07 -25.83 0.34
N ILE A 163 -5.98 -25.82 -0.62
CA ILE A 163 -7.30 -25.20 -0.51
C ILE A 163 -8.30 -26.14 0.18
N ILE A 164 -8.00 -27.43 0.20
CA ILE A 164 -8.89 -28.48 0.68
C ILE A 164 -8.69 -28.72 2.17
N SER A 165 -9.76 -28.56 2.94
CA SER A 165 -9.85 -28.96 4.34
C SER A 165 -10.69 -30.23 4.46
N LEU A 166 -10.06 -31.30 4.94
CA LEU A 166 -10.65 -32.63 5.03
C LEU A 166 -10.54 -33.19 6.44
N PRO A 167 -11.63 -33.68 7.04
CA PRO A 167 -11.54 -34.56 8.19
C PRO A 167 -10.93 -35.92 7.77
N GLU A 168 -10.37 -36.64 8.74
CA GLU A 168 -9.83 -37.97 8.48
C GLU A 168 -10.96 -38.97 8.24
N ILE A 169 -11.06 -39.50 7.01
CA ILE A 169 -12.10 -40.45 6.61
C ILE A 169 -11.49 -41.85 6.52
N ARG A 170 -11.98 -42.77 7.37
CA ARG A 170 -11.57 -44.19 7.43
C ARG A 170 -12.73 -45.18 7.26
N GLU A 171 -13.95 -44.68 7.05
CA GLU A 171 -15.15 -45.49 6.89
C GLU A 171 -15.87 -45.17 5.59
N THR A 172 -16.68 -46.11 5.11
CA THR A 172 -17.59 -45.89 3.99
C THR A 172 -18.79 -45.08 4.46
N GLY A 173 -19.10 -43.99 3.76
CA GLY A 173 -20.20 -43.12 4.12
C GLY A 173 -20.21 -41.83 3.31
N GLU A 174 -21.14 -40.95 3.68
CA GLU A 174 -21.24 -39.60 3.14
C GLU A 174 -20.51 -38.62 4.05
N TYR A 175 -19.63 -37.82 3.46
CA TYR A 175 -18.83 -36.83 4.17
C TYR A 175 -18.92 -35.48 3.47
N ILE A 176 -18.71 -34.41 4.23
CA ILE A 176 -18.65 -33.05 3.71
C ILE A 176 -17.19 -32.59 3.83
N ALA A 177 -16.62 -32.16 2.71
CA ALA A 177 -15.29 -31.56 2.66
C ALA A 177 -15.42 -30.07 2.34
N GLU A 178 -14.55 -29.25 2.92
CA GLU A 178 -14.57 -27.80 2.74
C GLU A 178 -13.44 -27.36 1.80
N LEU A 179 -13.79 -26.57 0.79
CA LEU A 179 -12.84 -25.91 -0.11
C LEU A 179 -12.78 -24.41 0.22
N LYS A 180 -11.60 -23.91 0.57
CA LYS A 180 -11.36 -22.48 0.85
C LYS A 180 -10.87 -21.74 -0.40
N LEU A 181 -11.77 -21.45 -1.34
CA LEU A 181 -11.43 -20.83 -2.63
C LEU A 181 -10.90 -19.39 -2.47
N HIS A 182 -11.53 -18.62 -1.59
CA HIS A 182 -11.12 -17.25 -1.21
C HIS A 182 -11.20 -17.13 0.32
N PRO A 183 -10.44 -16.24 0.99
CA PRO A 183 -10.61 -15.97 2.42
C PRO A 183 -12.04 -15.72 2.91
N GLU A 184 -12.95 -15.24 2.04
CA GLU A 184 -14.35 -14.99 2.37
C GLU A 184 -15.31 -16.04 1.79
N VAL A 185 -14.86 -16.89 0.86
CA VAL A 185 -15.72 -17.83 0.12
C VAL A 185 -15.25 -19.26 0.37
N THR A 186 -16.11 -20.03 1.05
CA THR A 186 -15.94 -21.46 1.27
C THR A 186 -17.01 -22.26 0.52
N ALA A 187 -16.59 -23.33 -0.14
CA ALA A 187 -17.49 -24.24 -0.83
C ALA A 187 -17.55 -25.59 -0.10
N GLN A 188 -18.73 -26.17 -0.01
CA GLN A 188 -18.95 -27.49 0.59
C GLN A 188 -19.08 -28.54 -0.51
N LEU A 189 -18.24 -29.57 -0.44
CA LEU A 189 -18.28 -30.72 -1.33
C LEU A 189 -18.88 -31.91 -0.61
N ARG A 190 -19.86 -32.56 -1.23
CA ARG A 190 -20.39 -33.84 -0.75
C ARG A 190 -19.55 -34.98 -1.34
N LEU A 191 -19.05 -35.85 -0.48
CA LEU A 191 -18.24 -37.01 -0.84
C LEU A 191 -19.01 -38.26 -0.48
N ASN A 192 -19.09 -39.21 -1.41
CA ASN A 192 -19.63 -40.54 -1.13
C ASN A 192 -18.52 -41.58 -1.34
N VAL A 193 -18.15 -42.25 -0.25
CA VAL A 193 -17.06 -43.22 -0.23
C VAL A 193 -17.61 -44.63 -0.42
N TYR A 194 -17.21 -45.27 -1.52
CA TYR A 194 -17.58 -46.64 -1.85
C TYR A 194 -16.40 -47.59 -1.69
N ALA A 195 -16.67 -48.76 -1.10
CA ALA A 195 -15.75 -49.89 -1.10
C ALA A 195 -15.85 -50.65 -2.45
N ASN A 196 -14.69 -50.95 -3.02
CA ASN A 196 -14.52 -51.98 -4.06
C ASN A 196 -13.89 -53.23 -3.44
#